data_AF-A0A0A2MVQ1-F1
#
_entry.id   AF-A0A0A2MVQ1-F1
#
_cell.length_a   1.000
_cell.length_b   1.000
_cell.length_c   1.000
_cell.angle_alpha   90.00
_cell.angle_beta   90.00
_cell.angle_gamma   90.00
#
_symmetry.space_group_name_H-M   'P 1'
#
loop_
_entity.id
_entity.type
_entity.pdbx_description
1 polymer ?
#
loop_
_entity_poly.entity_id
_entity_poly.type
_entity_poly.pdbx_seq_one_letter_code
_entity_poly.pdbx_strand_id
1 'polypeptide(L)'
;MDFNYKELEHQLERACTDLHKDFHKKYHSEVYLSAGGSKLETFINDLQKEFENTAVNFLSKHNLEKDTEAKRRVFNITKLYAKKCIEDFSKI
;
A
#
# COMPACT_ATOMS: atom_id res chain seq x y z
N MET A 1 11.01 14.69 -19.59
CA MET A 1 11.86 14.48 -18.40
C MET A 1 11.27 13.31 -17.65
N ASP A 2 12.04 12.25 -17.40
CA ASP A 2 11.53 11.10 -16.65
C ASP A 2 11.74 11.37 -15.16
N PHE A 3 10.66 11.71 -14.46
CA PHE A 3 10.69 11.90 -13.02
C PHE A 3 10.88 10.53 -12.36
N ASN A 4 11.85 10.42 -11.45
CA ASN A 4 12.22 9.13 -10.85
C ASN A 4 11.26 8.76 -9.71
N TYR A 5 10.43 7.74 -9.94
CA TYR A 5 9.45 7.26 -8.96
C TYR A 5 10.00 6.17 -8.01
N LYS A 6 11.29 5.82 -8.06
CA LYS A 6 11.88 4.81 -7.17
C LYS A 6 11.68 5.09 -5.69
N GLU A 7 11.64 6.37 -5.30
CA GLU A 7 11.33 6.76 -3.92
C GLU A 7 9.90 6.36 -3.54
N LEU A 8 8.92 6.55 -4.44
CA LEU A 8 7.54 6.12 -4.21
C LEU A 8 7.47 4.59 -4.10
N GLU A 9 8.13 3.87 -4.99
CA GLU A 9 8.17 2.40 -4.96
C GLU A 9 8.68 1.87 -3.61
N HIS A 10 9.82 2.38 -3.13
CA HIS A 10 10.34 1.99 -1.82
C HIS A 10 9.40 2.36 -0.66
N GLN A 11 8.73 3.51 -0.73
CA GLN A 11 7.76 3.90 0.31
C GLN A 11 6.57 2.93 0.34
N LEU A 12 6.07 2.52 -0.82
CA LEU A 12 4.96 1.56 -0.93
C LEU A 12 5.37 0.16 -0.45
N GLU A 13 6.56 -0.31 -0.80
CA GLU A 13 7.08 -1.60 -0.32
C GLU A 13 7.25 -1.62 1.21
N ARG A 14 7.75 -0.52 1.77
CA ARG A 14 7.87 -0.37 3.21
C ARG A 14 6.49 -0.35 3.89
N ALA A 15 5.57 0.45 3.38
CA ALA A 15 4.20 0.52 3.89
C ALA A 15 3.51 -0.85 3.89
N CYS A 16 3.65 -1.63 2.80
CA CYS A 16 3.16 -3.01 2.73
C CYS A 16 3.78 -3.89 3.83
N THR A 17 5.11 -3.84 4.00
CA THR A 17 5.82 -4.66 4.98
C THR A 17 5.41 -4.29 6.42
N ASP A 18 5.27 -2.99 6.72
CA ASP A 18 4.85 -2.52 8.03
C ASP A 18 3.38 -2.93 8.32
N LEU A 19 2.50 -2.85 7.33
CA LEU A 19 1.13 -3.36 7.44
C LEU A 19 1.08 -4.87 7.68
N HIS A 20 1.86 -5.67 6.95
CA HIS A 20 1.94 -7.12 7.21
C HIS A 20 2.37 -7.42 8.64
N LYS A 21 3.37 -6.68 9.16
CA LYS A 21 3.86 -6.84 10.54
C LYS A 21 2.82 -6.41 11.56
N ASP A 22 2.15 -5.28 11.34
CA ASP A 22 1.10 -4.78 12.25
C ASP A 22 -0.09 -5.74 12.29
N PHE A 23 -0.52 -6.20 11.11
CA PHE A 23 -1.57 -7.20 10.97
C PHE A 23 -1.18 -8.49 11.67
N HIS A 24 0.00 -9.04 11.39
CA HIS A 24 0.47 -10.23 12.07
C HIS A 24 0.51 -10.02 13.60
N LYS A 25 1.05 -8.92 14.11
CA LYS A 25 1.04 -8.62 15.55
C LYS A 25 -0.37 -8.57 16.15
N LYS A 26 -1.31 -7.90 15.49
CA LYS A 26 -2.71 -7.80 15.94
C LYS A 26 -3.39 -9.15 16.02
N TYR A 27 -3.15 -10.02 15.04
CA TYR A 27 -3.86 -11.29 14.92
C TYR A 27 -3.07 -12.52 15.38
N HIS A 28 -1.80 -12.38 15.76
CA HIS A 28 -0.97 -13.46 16.30
C HIS A 28 -1.46 -13.94 17.69
N SER A 29 -2.20 -13.10 18.41
CA SER A 29 -2.74 -13.45 19.73
C SER A 29 -4.15 -14.07 19.68
N GLU A 30 -4.80 -14.10 18.52
CA GLU A 30 -6.19 -14.56 18.39
C GLU A 30 -6.26 -15.96 17.77
N VAL A 31 -6.36 -16.95 18.65
CA VAL A 31 -6.82 -18.32 18.39
C VAL A 31 -8.20 -18.29 17.72
N TYR A 32 -8.33 -18.06 16.41
CA TYR A 32 -9.64 -18.16 15.73
C TYR A 32 -9.51 -18.56 14.25
N LEU A 33 -9.75 -19.85 14.03
CA LEU A 33 -9.66 -20.63 12.78
C LEU A 33 -10.82 -20.40 11.78
N SER A 34 -11.56 -19.28 11.81
CA SER A 34 -12.81 -19.17 11.02
C SER A 34 -13.15 -17.78 10.46
N ALA A 35 -12.18 -16.86 10.31
CA ALA A 35 -12.44 -15.48 9.86
C ALA A 35 -11.52 -14.98 8.72
N GLY A 36 -11.15 -15.86 7.78
CA GLY A 36 -10.20 -15.54 6.70
C GLY A 36 -10.65 -14.40 5.77
N GLY A 37 -11.95 -14.30 5.47
CA GLY A 37 -12.49 -13.27 4.58
C GLY A 37 -12.43 -11.86 5.18
N SER A 38 -12.93 -11.69 6.41
CA SER A 38 -12.98 -10.38 7.08
C SER A 38 -11.59 -9.82 7.39
N LYS A 39 -10.61 -10.69 7.66
CA LYS A 39 -9.21 -10.29 7.88
C LYS A 39 -8.58 -9.71 6.61
N LEU A 40 -8.80 -10.37 5.47
CA LEU A 40 -8.31 -9.89 4.18
C LEU A 40 -8.97 -8.56 3.79
N GLU A 41 -10.28 -8.41 4.01
CA GLU A 41 -10.98 -7.14 3.77
C GLU A 41 -10.47 -6.00 4.65
N THR A 42 -10.22 -6.25 5.95
CA THR A 42 -9.59 -5.27 6.83
C THR A 42 -8.20 -4.89 6.33
N PHE A 43 -7.38 -5.88 5.98
CA PHE A 43 -6.04 -5.64 5.44
C PHE A 43 -6.08 -4.80 4.15
N ILE A 44 -6.98 -5.12 3.21
CA ILE A 44 -7.15 -4.36 1.96
C ILE A 44 -7.56 -2.92 2.24
N ASN A 45 -8.47 -2.68 3.19
CA ASN A 45 -8.90 -1.34 3.55
C ASN A 45 -7.77 -0.50 4.18
N ASP A 46 -7.02 -1.08 5.12
CA ASP A 46 -5.86 -0.41 5.73
C ASP A 46 -4.77 -0.15 4.68
N LEU A 47 -4.53 -1.11 3.78
CA LEU A 47 -3.57 -0.97 2.68
C LEU A 47 -3.96 0.16 1.73
N GLN A 48 -5.21 0.22 1.29
CA GLN A 48 -5.71 1.29 0.41
C GLN A 48 -5.48 2.65 1.05
N LYS A 49 -5.84 2.82 2.32
CA LYS A 49 -5.68 4.07 3.04
C LYS A 49 -4.22 4.50 3.16
N GLU A 50 -3.33 3.58 3.53
CA GLU A 50 -1.90 3.88 3.67
C GLU A 50 -1.25 4.22 2.31
N PHE A 51 -1.65 3.51 1.26
CA PHE A 51 -1.13 3.71 -0.09
C PHE A 51 -1.62 5.02 -0.71
N GLU A 52 -2.88 5.39 -0.47
CA GLU A 52 -3.41 6.70 -0.84
C GLU A 52 -2.68 7.83 -0.11
N ASN A 53 -2.49 7.71 1.20
CA ASN A 53 -1.73 8.69 1.99
C ASN A 53 -0.29 8.85 1.47
N THR A 54 0.38 7.72 1.19
CA THR A 54 1.75 7.71 0.64
C THR A 54 1.80 8.41 -0.72
N ALA A 55 0.85 8.11 -1.62
CA ALA A 55 0.75 8.72 -2.93
C ALA A 55 0.50 10.24 -2.87
N VAL A 56 -0.44 10.68 -2.01
CA VAL A 56 -0.75 12.10 -1.81
C VAL A 56 0.45 12.85 -1.23
N ASN A 57 1.09 12.29 -0.21
CA ASN A 57 2.28 12.89 0.40
C ASN A 57 3.43 12.98 -0.60
N PHE A 58 3.63 11.96 -1.43
CA PHE A 58 4.64 11.98 -2.49
C PHE A 58 4.37 13.09 -3.51
N LEU A 59 3.13 13.19 -4.01
CA LEU A 59 2.74 14.24 -4.94
C LEU A 59 2.95 15.63 -4.36
N SER A 60 2.58 15.84 -3.09
CA SER A 60 2.75 17.14 -2.42
C SER A 60 4.22 17.47 -2.16
N LYS A 61 5.00 16.52 -1.64
CA LYS A 61 6.44 16.68 -1.38
C LYS A 61 7.22 17.11 -2.63
N HIS A 62 6.82 16.61 -3.80
CA HIS A 62 7.46 16.91 -5.08
C HIS A 62 6.75 17.99 -5.90
N ASN A 63 5.73 18.67 -5.33
CA ASN A 63 4.93 19.71 -6.00
C ASN A 63 4.26 19.23 -7.31
N LEU A 64 3.94 17.94 -7.40
CA LEU A 64 3.31 17.28 -8.56
C LEU A 64 1.78 17.27 -8.48
N GLU A 65 1.19 17.94 -7.49
CA GLU A 65 -0.25 17.99 -7.24
C GLU A 65 -1.06 18.66 -8.36
N LYS A 66 -0.43 19.38 -9.29
CA LYS A 66 -1.11 19.96 -10.47
C LYS A 66 -0.74 19.24 -11.76
N ASP A 67 0.17 18.28 -11.71
CA ASP A 67 0.64 17.54 -12.87
C ASP A 67 -0.22 16.28 -13.07
N THR A 68 -1.08 16.32 -14.08
CA THR A 68 -2.00 15.21 -14.40
C THR A 68 -1.25 13.95 -14.84
N GLU A 69 -0.12 14.08 -15.54
CA GLU A 69 0.67 12.93 -15.96
C GLU A 69 1.34 12.27 -14.74
N ALA A 70 1.94 13.08 -13.86
CA ALA A 70 2.54 12.60 -12.64
C ALA A 70 1.52 11.91 -11.72
N LYS A 71 0.33 12.49 -11.53
CA LYS A 71 -0.77 11.85 -10.80
C LYS A 71 -1.14 10.49 -11.38
N ARG A 72 -1.27 10.41 -12.70
CA ARG A 72 -1.61 9.16 -13.38
C ARG A 72 -0.52 8.10 -13.20
N ARG A 73 0.76 8.49 -13.29
CA ARG A 73 1.89 7.59 -13.04
C ARG A 73 1.92 7.11 -11.60
N VAL A 74 1.82 8.03 -10.62
CA VAL A 74 1.76 7.69 -9.18
C VAL A 74 0.62 6.73 -8.91
N PHE A 75 -0.60 7.02 -9.38
CA PHE A 75 -1.76 6.15 -9.18
C PHE A 75 -1.55 4.74 -9.76
N ASN A 76 -0.98 4.64 -10.97
CA ASN A 76 -0.69 3.35 -11.59
C ASN A 76 0.35 2.54 -10.79
N ILE A 77 1.41 3.19 -10.31
CA ILE A 77 2.43 2.56 -9.46
C ILE A 77 1.79 2.09 -8.16
N THR A 78 1.07 2.97 -7.46
CA THR A 78 0.37 2.64 -6.21
C THR A 78 -0.56 1.43 -6.39
N LYS A 79 -1.35 1.39 -7.47
CA LYS A 79 -2.26 0.27 -7.76
C LYS A 79 -1.50 -1.04 -8.01
N LEU A 80 -0.40 -1.00 -8.75
CA LEU A 80 0.43 -2.16 -9.04
C LEU A 80 1.02 -2.75 -7.75
N TYR A 81 1.61 -1.90 -6.91
CA TYR A 81 2.19 -2.32 -5.63
C TYR A 81 1.13 -2.79 -4.64
N ALA A 82 -0.07 -2.17 -4.61
CA ALA A 82 -1.16 -2.61 -3.77
C ALA A 82 -1.60 -4.03 -4.12
N LYS A 83 -1.76 -4.31 -5.42
CA LYS A 83 -2.08 -5.65 -5.91
C LYS A 83 -1.00 -6.66 -5.49
N LYS A 84 0.28 -6.34 -5.72
CA LYS A 84 1.42 -7.18 -5.33
C LYS A 84 1.40 -7.48 -3.82
N CYS A 85 1.13 -6.47 -3.00
CA CYS A 85 1.06 -6.61 -1.54
C CYS A 85 -0.07 -7.56 -1.11
N ILE A 86 -1.27 -7.40 -1.68
CA ILE A 86 -2.43 -8.28 -1.39
C ILE A 86 -2.14 -9.73 -1.83
N GLU A 87 -1.54 -9.91 -3.01
CA GLU A 87 -1.14 -11.23 -3.50
C GLU A 87 -0.08 -11.89 -2.61
N ASP A 88 0.86 -11.11 -2.06
CA ASP A 88 1.85 -11.60 -1.10
C ASP A 88 1.18 -11.99 0.23
N PHE A 89 0.32 -11.13 0.76
CA PHE A 89 -0.46 -11.39 1.98
C PHE A 89 -1.33 -12.66 1.85
N SER A 90 -1.94 -12.88 0.69
CA SER A 90 -2.83 -14.02 0.45
C SER A 90 -2.10 -15.36 0.30
N LYS A 91 -0.77 -15.34 0.15
CA LYS A 91 0.09 -16.54 0.08
C LYS A 91 0.63 -16.98 1.44
N ILE A 92 0.49 -16.14 2.46
CA ILE A 92 0.91 -16.42 3.85
C ILE A 92 -0.20 -17.21 4.55
#